data_AF-A0A944NAB3-F1
#
_entry.id   AF-A0A944NAB3-F1
#
_cell.length_a   1.000
_cell.length_b   1.000
_cell.length_c   1.000
_cell.angle_alpha   90.00
_cell.angle_beta   90.00
_cell.angle_gamma   90.00
#
_symmetry.space_group_name_H-M   'P 1'
#
loop_
_entity.id
_entity.type
_entity.pdbx_description
1 polymer ?
#
loop_
_entity_poly.entity_id
_entity_poly.type
_entity_poly.pdbx_seq_one_letter_code
_entity_poly.pdbx_strand_id
1 'polypeptide(L)'
;MRRGLLSLLLLGVLFPTIVWAGGSEETLLKCLGREEASIHRHKASGVLYQLNQQMIASLTTANQLTLRPLYRIRICHHPKLSVSVALLKALLLYGERLFLFKEKDQHQYGSFAANQLLIGLPNIFFNYLSGLQRYAKSANCLPSKLPHLSYFIERFKYLEGHLTTAQLLQEKRKLKELFDALPLLDQILKSCEPSPKKVKTGAKR
;
A
#
# COMPACT_ATOMS: atom_id res chain seq x y z
N MET A 1 72.66 -13.02 -39.54
CA MET A 1 71.21 -12.91 -39.87
C MET A 1 70.43 -13.23 -38.60
N ARG A 2 69.98 -12.21 -37.85
CA ARG A 2 68.63 -11.61 -37.86
C ARG A 2 67.54 -12.50 -37.21
N ARG A 3 66.93 -11.94 -36.14
CA ARG A 3 65.61 -12.22 -35.52
C ARG A 3 65.62 -13.41 -34.54
N GLY A 4 65.33 -13.31 -33.24
CA GLY A 4 64.54 -12.34 -32.48
C GLY A 4 63.10 -12.84 -32.34
N LEU A 5 62.68 -13.25 -31.13
CA LEU A 5 61.28 -13.27 -30.67
C LEU A 5 61.26 -13.60 -29.16
N LEU A 6 61.25 -12.56 -28.32
CA LEU A 6 60.16 -12.24 -27.38
C LEU A 6 59.57 -13.45 -26.63
N SER A 7 60.16 -13.77 -25.49
CA SER A 7 59.50 -14.54 -24.43
C SER A 7 58.51 -13.61 -23.73
N LEU A 8 57.27 -13.56 -24.22
CA LEU A 8 56.17 -12.81 -23.60
C LEU A 8 55.80 -13.49 -22.27
N LEU A 9 56.02 -12.76 -21.17
CA LEU A 9 55.43 -13.00 -19.87
C LEU A 9 53.90 -13.11 -20.00
N LEU A 10 53.36 -14.32 -19.89
CA LEU A 10 51.95 -14.55 -19.57
C LEU A 10 51.71 -14.13 -18.11
N LEU A 11 51.56 -12.84 -17.87
CA LEU A 11 50.80 -12.37 -16.71
C LEU A 11 49.33 -12.69 -16.99
N GLY A 12 48.88 -13.85 -16.54
CA GLY A 12 47.46 -14.18 -16.44
C GLY A 12 46.81 -13.24 -15.44
N VAL A 13 46.32 -12.11 -15.94
CA VAL A 13 45.45 -11.22 -15.18
C VAL A 13 44.13 -11.96 -14.97
N LEU A 14 44.01 -12.59 -13.80
CA LEU A 14 42.74 -13.05 -13.23
C LEU A 14 41.87 -11.80 -13.02
N PHE A 15 41.22 -11.32 -14.07
CA PHE A 15 40.12 -10.39 -13.94
C PHE A 15 38.97 -11.15 -13.25
N PRO A 16 38.59 -10.80 -12.02
CA PRO A 16 37.36 -11.33 -11.46
C PRO A 16 36.25 -10.81 -12.37
N THR A 17 35.62 -11.71 -13.13
CA THR A 17 34.35 -11.43 -13.78
C THR A 17 33.37 -11.13 -12.65
N ILE A 18 33.13 -9.85 -12.41
CA ILE A 18 32.07 -9.40 -11.51
C ILE A 18 30.79 -9.85 -12.20
N VAL A 19 30.29 -11.02 -11.81
CA VAL A 19 28.97 -11.49 -12.18
C VAL A 19 28.01 -10.53 -11.49
N TRP A 20 27.51 -9.56 -12.24
CA TRP A 20 26.38 -8.73 -11.81
C TRP A 20 25.18 -9.67 -11.78
N ALA A 21 24.89 -10.23 -10.61
CA ALA A 21 23.69 -10.99 -10.37
C ALA A 21 22.49 -10.13 -10.79
N GLY A 22 21.84 -10.50 -11.90
CA GLY A 22 20.68 -9.82 -12.44
C GLY A 22 19.67 -9.58 -11.32
N GLY A 23 19.31 -8.31 -11.11
CA GLY A 23 18.47 -7.89 -9.99
C GLY A 23 17.23 -8.77 -9.89
N SER A 24 17.09 -9.48 -8.77
CA SER A 24 15.91 -10.31 -8.50
C SER A 24 14.66 -9.48 -8.75
N GLU A 25 13.76 -9.95 -9.62
CA GLU A 25 12.51 -9.24 -9.89
C GLU A 25 11.78 -8.99 -8.57
N GLU A 26 11.58 -7.71 -8.22
CA GLU A 26 10.93 -7.35 -6.96
C GLU A 26 9.44 -7.71 -7.02
N THR A 27 9.04 -8.73 -6.26
CA THR A 27 7.64 -9.16 -6.16
C THR A 27 6.86 -8.24 -5.21
N LEU A 28 5.54 -8.16 -5.38
CA LEU A 28 4.68 -7.37 -4.49
C LEU A 28 4.81 -7.80 -3.02
N LEU A 29 4.88 -9.10 -2.77
CA LEU A 29 5.05 -9.65 -1.42
C LEU A 29 6.41 -9.22 -0.82
N LYS A 30 7.47 -9.12 -1.64
CA LYS A 30 8.77 -8.59 -1.22
C LYS A 30 8.67 -7.11 -0.84
N CYS A 31 7.92 -6.30 -1.57
CA CYS A 31 7.67 -4.89 -1.22
C CYS A 31 6.93 -4.78 0.13
N LEU A 32 5.88 -5.57 0.33
CA LEU A 32 5.10 -5.58 1.56
C LEU A 32 5.90 -6.08 2.76
N GLY A 33 6.73 -7.11 2.59
CA GLY A 33 7.62 -7.59 3.65
C GLY A 33 8.71 -6.58 4.02
N ARG A 34 9.20 -5.78 3.06
CA ARG A 34 10.11 -4.64 3.35
C ARG A 34 9.41 -3.55 4.15
N GLU A 35 8.16 -3.23 3.80
CA GLU A 35 7.32 -2.30 4.56
C GLU A 35 7.09 -2.83 5.98
N GLU A 36 6.71 -4.09 6.15
CA GLU A 36 6.52 -4.77 7.43
C GLU A 36 7.79 -4.69 8.30
N ALA A 37 8.95 -5.06 7.75
CA ALA A 37 10.24 -4.98 8.42
C ALA A 37 10.60 -3.53 8.81
N SER A 38 10.20 -2.54 8.01
CA SER A 38 10.34 -1.12 8.36
C SER A 38 9.43 -0.75 9.55
N ILE A 39 8.16 -1.15 9.51
CA ILE A 39 7.18 -0.89 10.58
C ILE A 39 7.67 -1.47 11.90
N HIS A 40 8.13 -2.73 11.90
CA HIS A 40 8.68 -3.39 13.10
C HIS A 40 9.92 -2.68 13.66
N ARG A 41 10.87 -2.29 12.80
CA ARG A 41 12.09 -1.59 13.23
C ARG A 41 11.79 -0.28 13.95
N HIS A 42 10.75 0.43 13.52
CA HIS A 42 10.32 1.68 14.15
C HIS A 42 9.32 1.48 15.30
N LYS A 43 9.04 0.22 15.69
CA LYS A 43 8.02 -0.15 16.68
C LYS A 43 6.67 0.49 16.41
N ALA A 44 6.38 0.77 15.14
CA ALA A 44 5.14 1.39 14.73
C ALA A 44 4.03 0.34 14.87
N SER A 45 3.09 0.58 15.78
CA SER A 45 1.87 -0.20 15.92
C SER A 45 0.70 0.61 15.39
N GLY A 46 -0.36 -0.07 14.93
CA GLY A 46 -1.57 0.62 14.53
C GLY A 46 -2.23 0.19 13.24
N VAL A 47 -3.06 1.09 12.71
CA VAL A 47 -3.86 0.85 11.50
C VAL A 47 -3.01 0.54 10.27
N LEU A 48 -1.84 1.16 10.14
CA LEU A 48 -0.93 0.87 9.03
C LEU A 48 -0.32 -0.54 9.16
N TYR A 49 0.11 -0.92 10.36
CA TYR A 49 0.60 -2.27 10.62
C TYR A 49 -0.49 -3.33 10.35
N GLN A 50 -1.70 -3.09 10.85
CA GLN A 50 -2.84 -3.98 10.61
C GLN A 50 -3.18 -4.11 9.12
N LEU A 51 -3.16 -3.01 8.37
CA LEU A 51 -3.37 -3.04 6.94
C LEU A 51 -2.30 -3.87 6.23
N ASN A 52 -1.02 -3.69 6.59
CA ASN A 52 0.08 -4.45 6.02
C ASN A 52 -0.05 -5.95 6.27
N GLN A 53 -0.33 -6.35 7.51
CA GLN A 53 -0.59 -7.76 7.86
C GLN A 53 -1.75 -8.34 7.06
N GLN A 54 -2.85 -7.60 6.93
CA GLN A 54 -4.01 -8.04 6.17
C GLN A 54 -3.68 -8.21 4.68
N MET A 55 -2.91 -7.28 4.10
CA MET A 55 -2.48 -7.37 2.69
C MET A 55 -1.55 -8.57 2.44
N ILE A 56 -0.59 -8.80 3.34
CA ILE A 56 0.31 -9.96 3.25
C ILE A 56 -0.49 -11.26 3.31
N ALA A 57 -1.41 -11.37 4.26
CA ALA A 57 -2.28 -12.53 4.39
C ALA A 57 -3.11 -12.77 3.12
N SER A 58 -3.77 -11.72 2.59
CA SER A 58 -4.60 -11.82 1.39
C SER A 58 -3.83 -12.14 0.11
N LEU A 59 -2.55 -11.77 0.01
CA LEU A 59 -1.72 -12.08 -1.15
C LEU A 59 -1.02 -13.43 -1.06
N THR A 60 -0.74 -13.90 0.15
CA THR A 60 -0.15 -15.24 0.37
C THR A 60 -1.14 -16.33 -0.06
N THR A 61 -2.44 -16.13 0.18
CA THR A 61 -3.50 -17.02 -0.32
C THR A 61 -3.72 -16.91 -1.83
N ALA A 62 -3.29 -15.80 -2.45
CA ALA A 62 -3.41 -15.53 -3.88
C ALA A 62 -2.05 -15.56 -4.60
N ASN A 63 -1.15 -16.45 -4.18
CA ASN A 63 0.26 -16.54 -4.59
C ASN A 63 0.53 -16.63 -6.11
N GLN A 64 -0.47 -16.97 -6.92
CA GLN A 64 -0.37 -17.02 -8.39
C GLN A 64 -0.68 -15.68 -9.08
N LEU A 65 -1.11 -14.65 -8.35
CA LEU A 65 -1.43 -13.35 -8.93
C LEU A 65 -0.17 -12.57 -9.28
N THR A 66 0.04 -12.38 -10.58
CA THR A 66 1.11 -11.52 -11.09
C THR A 66 0.55 -10.12 -11.39
N LEU A 67 1.11 -9.08 -10.77
CA LEU A 67 0.79 -7.70 -11.11
C LEU A 67 1.43 -7.29 -12.45
N ARG A 68 0.75 -6.42 -13.19
CA ARG A 68 1.37 -5.71 -14.32
C ARG A 68 2.55 -4.87 -13.81
N PRO A 69 3.72 -4.88 -14.49
CA PRO A 69 4.93 -4.19 -14.03
C PRO A 69 4.72 -2.71 -13.71
N LEU A 70 3.95 -1.99 -14.53
CA LEU A 70 3.64 -0.57 -14.33
C LEU A 70 2.95 -0.31 -12.97
N TYR A 71 1.96 -1.12 -12.61
CA TYR A 71 1.25 -0.96 -11.34
C TYR A 71 2.13 -1.37 -10.16
N ARG A 72 2.92 -2.45 -10.32
CA ARG A 72 3.87 -2.90 -9.31
C ARG A 72 4.85 -1.79 -8.93
N ILE A 73 5.48 -1.14 -9.91
CA ILE A 73 6.39 -0.01 -9.67
C ILE A 73 5.68 1.14 -8.95
N ARG A 74 4.47 1.50 -9.41
CA ARG A 74 3.66 2.57 -8.78
C ARG A 74 3.26 2.28 -7.34
N ILE A 75 3.10 1.01 -6.98
CA ILE A 75 2.74 0.58 -5.62
C ILE A 75 3.99 0.52 -4.74
N CYS A 76 5.04 -0.17 -5.17
CA CYS A 76 6.24 -0.39 -4.37
C CYS A 76 7.09 0.87 -4.16
N HIS A 77 7.03 1.82 -5.10
CA HIS A 77 7.82 3.06 -5.05
C HIS A 77 6.92 4.31 -5.00
N HIS A 78 5.72 4.20 -4.43
CA HIS A 78 4.83 5.35 -4.31
C HIS A 78 5.47 6.44 -3.43
N PRO A 79 5.57 7.71 -3.87
CA PRO A 79 6.37 8.72 -3.17
C PRO A 79 5.77 9.19 -1.84
N LYS A 80 4.45 9.07 -1.68
CA LYS A 80 3.69 9.68 -0.56
C LYS A 80 2.87 8.70 0.27
N LEU A 81 2.71 7.48 -0.20
CA LEU A 81 1.85 6.48 0.44
C LEU A 81 2.72 5.29 0.78
N SER A 82 2.40 4.64 1.88
CA SER A 82 3.00 3.37 2.22
C SER A 82 2.61 2.31 1.16
N VAL A 83 3.37 1.22 1.05
CA VAL A 83 3.14 0.16 0.05
C VAL A 83 1.74 -0.43 0.22
N SER A 84 1.33 -0.75 1.44
CA SER A 84 0.00 -1.30 1.73
C SER A 84 -1.14 -0.34 1.38
N VAL A 85 -0.98 0.95 1.65
CA VAL A 85 -1.99 1.97 1.31
C VAL A 85 -2.06 2.19 -0.20
N ALA A 86 -0.91 2.23 -0.88
CA ALA A 86 -0.83 2.33 -2.33
C ALA A 86 -1.45 1.09 -3.02
N LEU A 87 -1.23 -0.10 -2.46
CA LEU A 87 -1.85 -1.34 -2.92
C LEU A 87 -3.37 -1.31 -2.74
N LEU A 88 -3.87 -0.94 -1.56
CA LEU A 88 -5.30 -0.81 -1.29
C LEU A 88 -5.97 0.14 -2.29
N LYS A 89 -5.36 1.32 -2.49
CA LYS A 89 -5.80 2.32 -3.48
C LYS A 89 -5.85 1.71 -4.88
N ALA A 90 -4.79 1.02 -5.29
CA ALA A 90 -4.70 0.45 -6.63
C ALA A 90 -5.81 -0.60 -6.84
N LEU A 91 -5.99 -1.51 -5.88
CA LEU A 91 -7.02 -2.56 -5.94
C LEU A 91 -8.42 -1.95 -6.06
N LEU A 92 -8.72 -0.91 -5.27
CA LEU A 92 -10.01 -0.20 -5.31
C LEU A 92 -10.24 0.68 -6.55
N LEU A 93 -9.20 1.03 -7.32
CA LEU A 93 -9.37 1.87 -8.52
C LEU A 93 -9.36 1.04 -9.81
N TYR A 94 -8.54 -0.01 -9.82
CA TYR A 94 -8.22 -0.77 -11.03
C TYR A 94 -8.82 -2.17 -11.01
N GLY A 95 -9.08 -2.76 -9.85
CA GLY A 95 -9.65 -4.10 -9.71
C GLY A 95 -8.80 -5.15 -10.41
N GLU A 96 -9.46 -6.04 -11.16
CA GLU A 96 -8.81 -7.14 -11.89
C GLU A 96 -7.79 -6.66 -12.93
N ARG A 97 -7.93 -5.42 -13.42
CA ARG A 97 -7.02 -4.85 -14.43
C ARG A 97 -5.58 -4.72 -13.94
N LEU A 98 -5.35 -4.83 -12.63
CA LEU A 98 -4.01 -4.88 -12.05
C LEU A 98 -3.24 -6.14 -12.42
N PHE A 99 -3.93 -7.24 -12.65
CA PHE A 99 -3.33 -8.55 -12.81
C PHE A 99 -3.02 -8.86 -14.28
N LEU A 100 -2.02 -9.71 -14.45
CA LEU A 100 -1.65 -10.35 -15.71
C LEU A 100 -2.09 -11.80 -15.66
N PHE A 101 -2.80 -12.23 -16.70
CA PHE A 101 -3.16 -13.61 -16.93
C PHE A 101 -2.54 -14.02 -18.27
N LYS A 102 -1.52 -14.90 -18.25
CA LYS A 102 -0.71 -15.22 -19.43
C LYS A 102 -1.29 -16.37 -20.26
N GLU A 103 -1.94 -17.35 -19.62
CA GLU A 103 -2.48 -18.55 -20.28
C GLU A 103 -3.97 -18.74 -19.96
N LYS A 104 -4.72 -19.48 -20.79
CA LYS A 104 -6.16 -19.72 -20.60
C LYS A 104 -6.50 -20.42 -19.28
N ASP A 105 -5.74 -21.44 -18.90
CA ASP A 105 -5.97 -22.17 -17.65
C ASP A 105 -5.55 -21.32 -16.44
N GLN A 106 -4.42 -20.61 -16.56
CA GLN A 106 -3.99 -19.60 -15.58
C GLN A 106 -4.98 -18.43 -15.45
N HIS A 107 -5.76 -18.16 -16.50
CA HIS A 107 -6.76 -17.10 -16.47
C HIS A 107 -7.96 -17.49 -15.60
N GLN A 108 -8.43 -18.73 -15.64
CA GLN A 108 -9.56 -19.15 -14.79
C GLN A 108 -9.17 -19.15 -13.31
N TYR A 109 -8.06 -19.82 -12.95
CA TYR A 109 -7.59 -19.85 -11.57
C TYR A 109 -7.13 -18.49 -11.07
N GLY A 110 -6.39 -17.74 -11.90
CA GLY A 110 -5.94 -16.39 -11.57
C GLY A 110 -7.10 -15.41 -11.44
N SER A 111 -8.11 -15.49 -12.31
CA SER A 111 -9.31 -14.65 -12.20
C SER A 111 -10.10 -14.99 -10.94
N PHE A 112 -10.27 -16.27 -10.61
CA PHE A 112 -10.89 -16.68 -9.36
C PHE A 112 -10.13 -16.13 -8.14
N ALA A 113 -8.81 -16.31 -8.09
CA ALA A 113 -7.98 -15.79 -6.99
C ALA A 113 -8.05 -14.25 -6.89
N ALA A 114 -8.04 -13.55 -8.03
CA ALA A 114 -8.22 -12.11 -8.08
C ALA A 114 -9.59 -11.72 -7.54
N ASN A 115 -10.65 -12.39 -7.96
CA ASN A 115 -12.00 -12.13 -7.51
C ASN A 115 -12.15 -12.37 -6.00
N GLN A 116 -11.59 -13.44 -5.46
CA GLN A 116 -11.59 -13.70 -4.01
C GLN A 116 -10.91 -12.57 -3.22
N LEU A 117 -9.77 -12.08 -3.71
CA LEU A 117 -9.10 -10.92 -3.13
C LEU A 117 -10.01 -9.67 -3.21
N LEU A 118 -10.62 -9.41 -4.36
CA LEU A 118 -11.50 -8.26 -4.60
C LEU A 118 -12.79 -8.31 -3.78
N ILE A 119 -13.36 -9.49 -3.50
CA ILE A 119 -14.55 -9.64 -2.65
C ILE A 119 -14.24 -9.23 -1.20
N GLY A 120 -13.04 -9.50 -0.69
CA GLY A 120 -12.64 -9.11 0.66
C GLY A 120 -12.28 -7.62 0.81
N LEU A 121 -12.06 -6.91 -0.29
CA LEU A 121 -11.52 -5.54 -0.29
C LEU A 121 -12.38 -4.48 0.40
N PRO A 122 -13.72 -4.48 0.29
CA PRO A 122 -14.55 -3.55 1.05
C PRO A 122 -14.28 -3.65 2.55
N ASN A 123 -14.21 -4.86 3.10
CA ASN A 123 -13.94 -5.06 4.53
C ASN A 123 -12.53 -4.55 4.91
N ILE A 124 -11.51 -4.83 4.10
CA ILE A 124 -10.15 -4.28 4.31
C ILE A 124 -10.19 -2.75 4.33
N PHE A 125 -10.87 -2.15 3.36
CA PHE A 125 -10.98 -0.70 3.22
C PHE A 125 -11.70 -0.06 4.42
N PHE A 126 -12.85 -0.59 4.83
CA PHE A 126 -13.61 -0.02 5.94
C PHE A 126 -12.96 -0.25 7.30
N ASN A 127 -12.28 -1.38 7.49
CA ASN A 127 -11.45 -1.61 8.68
C ASN A 127 -10.31 -0.59 8.75
N TYR A 128 -9.67 -0.32 7.61
CA TYR A 128 -8.64 0.71 7.51
C TYR A 128 -9.20 2.10 7.86
N LEU A 129 -10.31 2.53 7.24
CA LEU A 129 -10.92 3.83 7.53
C LEU A 129 -11.37 3.97 8.99
N SER A 130 -12.00 2.94 9.54
CA SER A 130 -12.42 2.91 10.95
C SER A 130 -11.21 2.96 11.89
N GLY A 131 -10.12 2.28 11.52
CA GLY A 131 -8.84 2.36 12.20
C GLY A 131 -8.29 3.79 12.21
N LEU A 132 -8.31 4.51 11.09
CA LEU A 132 -7.88 5.92 11.03
C LEU A 132 -8.72 6.81 11.94
N GLN A 133 -10.04 6.60 12.01
CA GLN A 133 -10.93 7.38 12.89
C GLN A 133 -10.55 7.26 14.36
N ARG A 134 -10.01 6.11 14.80
CA ARG A 134 -9.57 5.91 16.19
C ARG A 134 -8.36 6.77 16.58
N TYR A 135 -7.60 7.27 15.61
CA TYR A 135 -6.49 8.20 15.86
C TYR A 135 -6.94 9.65 16.00
N ALA A 136 -8.17 9.97 15.61
CA ALA A 136 -8.73 11.29 15.82
C ALA A 136 -9.17 11.46 17.28
N LYS A 137 -8.78 12.57 17.91
CA LYS A 137 -9.17 12.89 19.29
C LYS A 137 -10.66 13.14 19.47
N SER A 138 -11.38 13.43 18.39
CA SER A 138 -12.84 13.59 18.40
C SER A 138 -13.47 12.88 17.20
N ALA A 139 -14.67 12.31 17.42
CA ALA A 139 -15.40 11.55 16.41
C ALA A 139 -15.67 12.34 15.12
N ASN A 140 -15.84 13.66 15.23
CA ASN A 140 -16.21 14.52 14.11
C ASN A 140 -15.03 15.18 13.40
N CYS A 141 -13.81 15.16 13.97
CA CYS A 141 -12.72 15.91 13.36
C CYS A 141 -12.31 15.35 12.00
N LEU A 142 -11.97 14.07 11.94
CA LEU A 142 -11.50 13.45 10.71
C LEU A 142 -12.57 13.49 9.59
N PRO A 143 -13.86 13.19 9.86
CA PRO A 143 -14.97 13.44 8.94
C PRO A 143 -15.04 14.87 8.38
N SER A 144 -14.81 15.90 9.22
CA SER A 144 -14.89 17.30 8.79
C SER A 144 -13.74 17.76 7.89
N LYS A 145 -12.61 17.04 7.88
CA LYS A 145 -11.40 17.39 7.14
C LYS A 145 -11.16 16.49 5.92
N LEU A 146 -11.75 15.29 5.91
CA LEU A 146 -11.71 14.37 4.79
C LEU A 146 -13.12 14.25 4.19
N PRO A 147 -13.48 15.07 3.18
CA PRO A 147 -14.86 15.24 2.72
C PRO A 147 -15.51 13.96 2.18
N HIS A 148 -14.73 12.93 1.84
CA HIS A 148 -15.24 11.63 1.40
C HIS A 148 -15.21 10.55 2.46
N LEU A 149 -14.57 10.78 3.61
CA LEU A 149 -14.52 9.78 4.68
C LEU A 149 -15.92 9.50 5.23
N SER A 150 -16.70 10.56 5.52
CA SER A 150 -18.09 10.43 5.99
C SER A 150 -18.94 9.69 4.98
N TYR A 151 -18.81 10.06 3.70
CA TYR A 151 -19.54 9.41 2.60
C TYR A 151 -19.35 7.88 2.61
N PHE A 152 -18.11 7.41 2.74
CA PHE A 152 -17.83 5.98 2.74
C PHE A 152 -18.27 5.30 4.05
N ILE A 153 -18.01 5.91 5.22
CA ILE A 153 -18.36 5.33 6.52
C ILE A 153 -19.88 5.22 6.71
N GLU A 154 -20.64 6.26 6.36
CA GLU A 154 -22.10 6.28 6.46
C GLU A 154 -22.72 5.24 5.55
N ARG A 155 -22.24 5.16 4.30
CA ARG A 155 -22.74 4.21 3.31
C ARG A 155 -22.43 2.76 3.70
N PHE A 156 -21.30 2.50 4.34
CA PHE A 156 -21.00 1.18 4.89
C PHE A 156 -21.91 0.80 6.07
N LYS A 157 -22.12 1.73 7.01
CA LYS A 157 -23.03 1.52 8.15
C LYS A 157 -24.46 1.27 7.70
N TYR A 158 -24.95 2.07 6.76
CA TYR A 158 -26.32 1.98 6.27
C TYR A 158 -26.59 0.72 5.45
N LEU A 159 -25.59 0.23 4.73
CA LEU A 159 -25.74 -0.96 3.89
C LEU A 159 -25.47 -2.26 4.65
N GLU A 160 -25.18 -2.22 5.96
CA GLU A 160 -25.00 -3.39 6.84
C GLU A 160 -24.12 -4.52 6.24
N GLY A 161 -23.09 -4.18 5.47
CA GLY A 161 -22.21 -5.15 4.83
C GLY A 161 -22.67 -5.67 3.45
N HIS A 162 -23.78 -5.18 2.90
CA HIS A 162 -24.24 -5.50 1.54
C HIS A 162 -23.57 -4.67 0.42
N LEU A 163 -22.59 -3.83 0.74
CA LEU A 163 -21.78 -3.17 -0.29
C LEU A 163 -20.96 -4.20 -1.03
N THR A 164 -21.37 -4.53 -2.24
CA THR A 164 -20.53 -5.32 -3.14
C THR A 164 -19.31 -4.48 -3.53
N THR A 165 -18.18 -5.14 -3.76
CA THR A 165 -16.98 -4.50 -4.31
C THR A 165 -17.33 -3.66 -5.53
N ALA A 166 -18.21 -4.14 -6.41
CA ALA A 166 -18.68 -3.40 -7.57
C ALA A 166 -19.29 -2.03 -7.23
N GLN A 167 -20.10 -1.92 -6.18
CA GLN A 167 -20.70 -0.64 -5.75
C GLN A 167 -19.66 0.31 -5.16
N LEU A 168 -18.66 -0.20 -4.42
CA LEU A 168 -17.56 0.60 -3.91
C LEU A 168 -16.66 1.11 -5.05
N LEU A 169 -16.40 0.25 -6.05
CA LEU A 169 -15.57 0.54 -7.23
C LEU A 169 -16.23 1.53 -8.21
N GLN A 170 -17.52 1.82 -8.09
CA GLN A 170 -18.21 2.79 -8.96
C GLN A 170 -17.85 4.24 -8.62
N GLU A 171 -17.44 4.52 -7.38
CA GLU A 171 -17.16 5.87 -6.87
C GLU A 171 -15.67 6.24 -6.94
N LYS A 172 -15.03 5.92 -8.07
CA LYS A 172 -13.56 6.04 -8.26
C LYS A 172 -13.02 7.44 -7.98
N ARG A 173 -13.79 8.48 -8.30
CA ARG A 173 -13.39 9.88 -8.05
C ARG A 173 -13.26 10.15 -6.54
N LYS A 174 -14.29 9.81 -5.76
CA LYS A 174 -14.31 9.99 -4.30
C LYS A 174 -13.22 9.15 -3.63
N LEU A 175 -13.03 7.91 -4.09
CA LEU A 175 -11.93 7.04 -3.64
C LEU A 175 -10.57 7.71 -3.90
N LYS A 176 -10.34 8.19 -5.12
CA LYS A 176 -9.08 8.85 -5.47
C LYS A 176 -8.83 10.08 -4.59
N GLU A 177 -9.82 10.95 -4.45
CA GLU A 177 -9.73 12.17 -3.63
C GLU A 177 -9.47 11.83 -2.15
N LEU A 178 -10.10 10.77 -1.61
CA LEU A 178 -9.82 10.28 -0.26
C LEU A 178 -8.35 9.84 -0.09
N PHE A 179 -7.86 8.97 -0.97
CA PHE A 179 -6.48 8.47 -0.90
C PHE A 179 -5.43 9.56 -1.17
N ASP A 180 -5.75 10.56 -1.99
CA ASP A 180 -4.87 11.70 -2.27
C ASP A 180 -4.72 12.63 -1.04
N ALA A 181 -5.68 12.61 -0.12
CA ALA A 181 -5.63 13.37 1.13
C ALA A 181 -4.89 12.65 2.28
N LEU A 182 -4.76 11.31 2.23
CA LEU A 182 -4.10 10.53 3.28
C LEU A 182 -2.63 10.91 3.58
N PRO A 183 -1.79 11.35 2.63
CA PRO A 183 -0.44 11.83 2.95
C PRO A 183 -0.42 13.03 3.91
N LEU A 184 -1.54 13.74 4.04
CA LEU A 184 -1.69 14.89 4.95
C LEU A 184 -2.31 14.48 6.30
N LEU A 185 -2.53 13.19 6.55
CA LEU A 185 -3.27 12.71 7.71
C LEU A 185 -2.68 13.20 9.04
N ASP A 186 -1.36 13.18 9.21
CA ASP A 186 -0.73 13.67 10.44
C ASP A 186 -0.99 15.16 10.68
N GLN A 187 -1.01 15.96 9.61
CA GLN A 187 -1.32 17.39 9.70
C GLN A 187 -2.79 17.60 10.04
N ILE A 188 -3.67 16.80 9.43
CA ILE A 188 -5.11 16.79 9.73
C ILE A 188 -5.34 16.43 11.19
N LEU A 189 -4.72 15.36 11.69
CA LEU A 189 -4.83 14.90 13.08
C LEU A 189 -4.29 15.93 14.07
N LYS A 190 -3.16 16.60 13.77
CA LYS A 190 -2.65 17.72 14.59
C LYS A 190 -3.64 18.89 14.65
N SER A 191 -4.31 19.19 13.54
CA SER A 191 -5.36 20.23 13.53
C SER A 191 -6.60 19.85 14.34
N CYS A 192 -6.76 18.57 14.68
CA CYS A 192 -7.84 18.07 15.54
C CYS A 192 -7.55 18.24 17.04
N GLU A 193 -6.34 18.66 17.42
CA GLU A 193 -6.01 18.85 18.83
C GLU A 193 -6.66 20.13 19.36
N PRO A 194 -7.35 20.10 20.51
CA PRO A 194 -7.90 21.31 21.09
C PRO A 194 -6.76 22.27 21.43
N SER A 195 -6.88 23.53 21.00
CA SER A 195 -5.96 24.59 21.40
C SER A 195 -5.83 24.59 22.92
N PRO A 196 -4.61 24.68 23.50
CA PRO A 196 -4.45 24.70 24.95
C PRO A 196 -5.31 25.82 25.51
N LYS A 197 -6.34 25.46 26.31
CA LYS A 197 -7.18 26.44 26.98
C LYS A 197 -6.24 27.31 27.80
N LYS A 198 -6.12 28.60 27.46
CA LYS A 198 -5.47 29.57 28.33
C LYS A 198 -6.17 29.46 29.68
N VAL A 199 -5.48 28.89 30.67
CA VAL A 199 -5.94 28.84 32.05
C VAL A 199 -6.14 30.29 32.43
N LYS A 200 -7.40 30.73 32.54
CA LYS A 200 -7.71 32.01 33.17
C LYS A 200 -7.32 31.83 34.63
N THR A 201 -6.11 32.23 34.99
CA THR A 201 -5.69 32.42 36.37
C THR A 201 -6.73 33.34 37.00
N GLY A 202 -7.57 32.77 37.85
CA GLY A 202 -8.58 33.50 38.59
C GLY A 202 -7.87 34.57 39.42
N ALA A 203 -8.15 35.83 39.12
CA ALA A 203 -7.94 36.91 40.07
C ALA A 203 -8.94 36.70 41.20
N LYS A 204 -8.51 36.08 42.31
CA LYS A 204 -9.17 36.23 43.59
C LYS A 204 -9.04 37.69 44.00
N ARG A 205 -10.16 38.40 44.15
CA ARG A 205 -10.31 39.58 45.00
C ARG A 205 -11.36 39.26 46.02
#